data_AF-A0A4R4IHG1-F1
#
_entry.id   AF-A0A4R4IHG1-F1
#
_cell.length_a   1.000
_cell.length_b   1.000
_cell.length_c   1.000
_cell.angle_alpha   90.00
_cell.angle_beta   90.00
_cell.angle_gamma   90.00
#
_symmetry.space_group_name_H-M   'P 1'
#
loop_
_entity.id
_entity.type
_entity.pdbx_description
1 polymer ?
#
loop_
_entity_poly.entity_id
_entity_poly.type
_entity_poly.pdbx_seq_one_letter_code
_entity_poly.pdbx_strand_id
1 'polypeptide(L)'
;MSSMTSLDKPAKNREKASQIRTYSRAESVVFFRTKEAFGGLSNMASGYPLNINGIEVPSSEGLYQACRFTHLPAVQEEIIRQSSPMNAKAVSSEWRSKTRADWLAIRVTAMRWCLRVKALQNKDTFLQLLLSTGSRPIVELSRRDDFWGALEVTPGTLTGRNVLGRLLMELRAEYDADSDSLNDVAPPNIKDFALFGQPVETVNGATKAIAQQAKLC
;
A
#
# COMPACT_ATOMS: atom_id res chain seq x y z
N MET A 1 35.30 44.55 -0.41
CA MET A 1 34.93 43.73 -1.58
C MET A 1 35.42 42.32 -1.34
N SER A 2 34.57 41.36 -1.69
CA SER A 2 34.84 39.93 -1.92
C SER A 2 35.25 39.06 -0.74
N SER A 3 34.28 38.29 -0.25
CA SER A 3 34.17 36.83 -0.52
C SER A 3 33.85 36.05 0.76
N MET A 4 32.58 35.69 0.92
CA MET A 4 32.17 34.56 1.76
C MET A 4 31.48 33.56 0.83
N THR A 5 32.24 32.52 0.49
CA THR A 5 31.80 31.35 -0.26
C THR A 5 30.75 30.58 0.53
N SER A 6 29.57 30.44 -0.07
CA SER A 6 28.50 29.55 0.39
C SER A 6 28.89 28.10 0.11
N LEU A 7 29.23 27.34 1.16
CA LEU A 7 29.35 25.89 1.13
C LEU A 7 28.78 25.34 2.45
N ASP A 8 27.56 24.81 2.39
CA ASP A 8 27.21 23.46 2.91
C ASP A 8 25.70 23.28 3.06
N LYS A 9 25.04 22.83 2.00
CA LYS A 9 23.86 21.95 2.11
C LYS A 9 23.82 20.91 0.97
N PRO A 10 24.52 19.75 1.03
CA PRO A 10 24.38 18.77 -0.06
C PRO A 10 24.18 17.28 0.33
N ALA A 11 23.77 16.91 1.55
CA ALA A 11 23.46 15.49 1.85
C ALA A 11 21.96 15.14 1.71
N LYS A 12 21.07 15.82 2.46
CA LYS A 12 19.63 15.49 2.53
C LYS A 12 18.85 15.68 1.22
N ASN A 13 19.33 16.53 0.30
CA ASN A 13 18.64 16.79 -0.98
C ASN A 13 19.00 15.78 -2.07
N ARG A 14 20.19 15.15 -2.01
CA ARG A 14 20.63 14.13 -2.99
C ARG A 14 19.93 12.79 -2.81
N GLU A 15 19.69 12.36 -1.56
CA GLU A 15 18.90 11.14 -1.29
C GLU A 15 17.44 11.27 -1.76
N LYS A 16 16.82 12.44 -1.63
CA LYS A 16 15.45 12.69 -2.13
C LYS A 16 15.37 12.61 -3.66
N ALA A 17 16.37 13.11 -4.38
CA ALA A 17 16.42 13.04 -5.84
C ALA A 17 16.67 11.60 -6.36
N SER A 18 17.41 10.78 -5.60
CA SER A 18 17.78 9.41 -6.01
C SER A 18 16.59 8.45 -6.19
N GLN A 19 15.40 8.78 -5.68
CA GLN A 19 14.24 7.89 -5.74
C GLN A 19 13.19 8.26 -6.78
N ILE A 20 13.31 9.43 -7.42
CA ILE A 20 12.41 9.87 -8.49
C ILE A 20 12.72 9.07 -9.75
N ARG A 21 11.69 8.59 -10.45
CA ARG A 21 11.81 7.91 -11.74
C ARG A 21 10.88 8.55 -12.75
N THR A 22 11.25 8.46 -14.01
CA THR A 22 10.42 8.87 -15.15
C THR A 22 9.95 7.64 -15.90
N TYR A 23 8.69 7.65 -16.33
CA TYR A 23 8.03 6.54 -17.00
C TYR A 23 7.36 7.05 -18.28
N SER A 24 7.45 6.26 -19.34
CA SER A 24 6.64 6.45 -20.55
C SER A 24 5.21 5.95 -20.28
N ARG A 25 4.20 6.80 -20.50
CA ARG A 25 2.79 6.43 -20.33
C ARG A 25 2.40 5.27 -21.27
N ALA A 26 2.92 5.27 -22.50
CA ALA A 26 2.58 4.27 -23.52
C ALA A 26 3.15 2.88 -23.20
N GLU A 27 4.27 2.82 -22.48
CA GLU A 27 4.96 1.58 -22.14
C GLU A 27 4.57 1.04 -20.76
N SER A 28 3.77 1.79 -20.00
CA SER A 28 3.40 1.48 -18.62
C SER A 28 1.94 1.04 -18.50
N VAL A 29 1.67 0.19 -17.51
CA VAL A 29 0.32 0.01 -16.96
C VAL A 29 0.03 1.19 -16.05
N VAL A 30 -0.81 2.12 -16.51
CA VAL A 30 -1.17 3.32 -15.76
C VAL A 30 -2.59 3.19 -15.22
N PHE A 31 -2.77 3.42 -13.93
CA PHE A 31 -4.10 3.50 -13.31
C PHE A 31 -4.28 4.82 -12.57
N PHE A 32 -5.50 5.35 -12.60
CA PHE A 32 -5.89 6.57 -11.88
C PHE A 32 -7.17 6.38 -11.07
N ARG A 33 -8.16 5.65 -11.63
CA ARG A 33 -9.44 5.39 -10.97
C ARG A 33 -9.59 3.92 -10.65
N THR A 34 -10.29 3.64 -9.55
CA THR A 34 -10.49 2.28 -9.03
C THR A 34 -11.42 1.41 -9.88
N LYS A 35 -12.24 2.03 -10.75
CA LYS A 35 -13.20 1.32 -11.63
C LYS A 35 -12.71 1.11 -13.06
N GLU A 36 -11.48 1.51 -13.38
CA GLU A 36 -10.86 1.29 -14.70
C GLU A 36 -10.22 -0.10 -14.78
N ALA A 37 -9.76 -0.52 -15.97
CA ALA A 37 -9.22 -1.86 -16.22
C ALA A 37 -8.16 -2.32 -15.20
N PHE A 38 -7.27 -1.43 -14.78
CA PHE A 38 -6.23 -1.68 -13.77
C PHE A 38 -6.53 -1.03 -12.42
N GLY A 39 -7.75 -0.55 -12.21
CA GLY A 39 -8.16 0.16 -11.00
C GLY A 39 -8.04 -0.66 -9.72
N GLY A 40 -8.14 -1.99 -9.84
CA GLY A 40 -7.92 -2.92 -8.74
C GLY A 40 -6.50 -2.89 -8.14
N LEU A 41 -5.51 -2.39 -8.89
CA LEU A 41 -4.14 -2.19 -8.41
C LEU A 41 -4.02 -1.07 -7.37
N SER A 42 -4.98 -0.14 -7.32
CA SER A 42 -5.00 0.91 -6.30
C SER A 42 -5.21 0.33 -4.91
N ASN A 43 -4.55 0.92 -3.90
CA ASN A 43 -4.86 0.63 -2.51
C ASN A 43 -6.28 1.11 -2.11
N MET A 44 -6.84 2.05 -2.86
CA MET A 44 -8.20 2.56 -2.69
C MET A 44 -9.27 1.66 -3.34
N ALA A 45 -8.89 0.54 -3.96
CA ALA A 45 -9.86 -0.34 -4.61
C ALA A 45 -10.66 -1.14 -3.58
N SER A 46 -11.98 -0.99 -3.60
CA SER A 46 -12.93 -1.86 -2.89
C SER A 46 -13.08 -3.21 -3.60
N GLY A 47 -13.73 -4.17 -2.94
CA GLY A 47 -14.00 -5.51 -3.52
C GLY A 47 -12.91 -6.54 -3.25
N TYR A 48 -11.91 -6.21 -2.43
CA TYR A 48 -10.84 -7.10 -1.98
C TYR A 48 -10.84 -7.16 -0.45
N PRO A 49 -11.88 -7.75 0.18
CA PRO A 49 -11.97 -7.83 1.63
C PRO A 49 -10.81 -8.67 2.17
N LEU A 50 -10.34 -8.30 3.36
CA LEU A 50 -9.24 -8.95 4.04
C LEU A 50 -9.70 -9.52 5.38
N ASN A 51 -8.95 -10.47 5.92
CA ASN A 51 -9.12 -10.99 7.27
C ASN A 51 -7.78 -11.02 7.99
N ILE A 52 -7.67 -10.36 9.14
CA ILE A 52 -6.46 -10.30 9.98
C ILE A 52 -6.80 -10.82 11.36
N ASN A 53 -6.21 -11.94 11.80
CA ASN A 53 -6.51 -12.56 13.09
C ASN A 53 -8.03 -12.76 13.33
N GLY A 54 -8.79 -13.15 12.30
CA GLY A 54 -10.25 -13.27 12.38
C GLY A 54 -11.03 -11.95 12.18
N ILE A 55 -10.37 -10.79 12.20
CA ILE A 55 -11.01 -9.47 12.01
C ILE A 55 -11.24 -9.22 10.52
N GLU A 56 -12.49 -9.02 10.12
CA GLU A 56 -12.83 -8.60 8.76
C GLU A 56 -12.42 -7.14 8.52
N VAL A 57 -11.66 -6.90 7.46
CA VAL A 57 -11.21 -5.58 7.04
C VAL A 57 -11.69 -5.30 5.62
N PRO A 58 -12.61 -4.33 5.40
CA PRO A 58 -13.27 -4.14 4.10
C PRO A 58 -12.35 -3.75 2.92
N SER A 59 -11.20 -3.15 3.20
CA SER A 59 -10.26 -2.68 2.17
C SER A 59 -8.81 -2.61 2.66
N SER A 60 -7.86 -2.72 1.74
CA SER A 60 -6.44 -2.55 2.04
C SER A 60 -6.08 -1.12 2.48
N GLU A 61 -6.81 -0.09 2.02
CA GLU A 61 -6.69 1.27 2.58
C GLU A 61 -7.11 1.32 4.05
N GLY A 62 -8.23 0.69 4.43
CA GLY A 62 -8.65 0.62 5.82
C GLY A 62 -7.59 -0.04 6.70
N LEU A 63 -7.03 -1.17 6.25
CA LEU A 63 -5.94 -1.85 6.95
C LEU A 63 -4.70 -0.96 7.09
N TYR A 64 -4.27 -0.33 5.99
CA TYR A 64 -3.11 0.56 5.98
C TYR A 64 -3.29 1.76 6.92
N GLN A 65 -4.50 2.34 6.98
CA GLN A 65 -4.82 3.43 7.89
C GLN A 65 -4.86 2.95 9.35
N ALA A 66 -5.35 1.74 9.64
CA ALA A 66 -5.32 1.16 10.98
C ALA A 66 -3.87 0.90 11.46
N CYS A 67 -2.95 0.53 10.57
CA CYS A 67 -1.52 0.36 10.89
C CYS A 67 -0.85 1.64 11.41
N ARG A 68 -1.45 2.80 11.17
CA ARG A 68 -0.97 4.10 11.65
C ARG A 68 -1.19 4.32 13.15
N PHE A 69 -2.13 3.57 13.74
CA PHE A 69 -2.66 3.78 15.09
C PHE A 69 -2.60 2.49 15.93
N THR A 70 -1.53 1.69 15.81
CA THR A 70 -1.39 0.42 16.54
C THR A 70 -1.47 0.55 18.07
N HIS A 71 -1.24 1.74 18.60
CA HIS A 71 -1.34 2.07 20.04
C HIS A 71 -2.74 2.57 20.45
N LEU A 72 -3.70 2.66 19.53
CA LEU A 72 -5.07 3.16 19.76
C LEU A 72 -6.11 2.21 19.14
N PRO A 73 -6.43 1.09 19.81
CA PRO A 73 -7.39 0.10 19.32
C PRO A 73 -8.74 0.69 18.90
N ALA A 74 -9.31 1.61 19.69
CA ALA A 74 -10.59 2.24 19.39
C ALA A 74 -10.57 3.03 18.06
N VAL A 75 -9.46 3.70 17.74
CA VAL A 75 -9.31 4.44 16.47
C VAL A 75 -9.17 3.47 15.31
N GLN A 76 -8.43 2.37 15.48
CA GLN A 76 -8.35 1.33 14.46
C GLN A 76 -9.73 0.76 14.15
N GLU A 77 -10.55 0.53 15.18
CA GLU A 77 -11.89 -0.01 15.04
C GLU A 77 -12.81 0.95 14.28
N GLU A 78 -12.77 2.24 14.61
CA GLU A 78 -13.52 3.29 13.91
C GLU A 78 -13.17 3.35 12.41
N ILE A 79 -11.87 3.20 12.08
CA ILE A 79 -11.37 3.16 10.70
C ILE A 79 -11.85 1.89 9.98
N ILE A 80 -11.73 0.72 10.61
CA ILE A 80 -12.03 -0.58 9.98
C ILE A 80 -13.53 -0.79 9.78
N ARG A 81 -14.38 -0.21 10.64
CA ARG A 81 -15.84 -0.23 10.48
C ARG A 81 -16.31 0.46 9.20
N GLN A 82 -15.47 1.27 8.56
CA GLN A 82 -15.83 1.97 7.32
C GLN A 82 -15.81 1.02 6.11
N SER A 83 -16.95 0.85 5.46
CA SER A 83 -17.07 0.04 4.22
C SER A 83 -16.35 0.67 3.02
N SER A 84 -16.20 1.99 3.01
CA SER A 84 -15.53 2.73 1.93
C SER A 84 -14.07 3.05 2.30
N PRO A 85 -13.09 2.76 1.43
CA PRO A 85 -11.69 3.13 1.65
C PRO A 85 -11.51 4.65 1.76
N MET A 86 -12.35 5.44 1.09
CA MET A 86 -12.34 6.90 1.22
C MET A 86 -12.77 7.34 2.62
N ASN A 87 -13.80 6.71 3.20
CA ASN A 87 -14.28 7.02 4.54
C ASN A 87 -13.26 6.58 5.59
N ALA A 88 -12.67 5.39 5.45
CA ALA A 88 -11.59 4.91 6.33
C ALA A 88 -10.42 5.91 6.39
N LYS A 89 -10.03 6.45 5.23
CA LYS A 89 -9.00 7.51 5.14
C LYS A 89 -9.44 8.84 5.73
N ALA A 90 -10.72 9.22 5.58
CA ALA A 90 -11.27 10.43 6.17
C ALA A 90 -11.21 10.36 7.70
N VAL A 91 -11.73 9.29 8.30
CA VAL A 91 -11.66 9.02 9.75
C VAL A 91 -10.22 9.03 10.26
N SER A 92 -9.31 8.30 9.59
CA SER A 92 -7.87 8.33 9.91
C SER A 92 -7.26 9.74 9.89
N SER A 93 -7.78 10.62 9.03
CA SER A 93 -7.30 12.00 8.91
C SER A 93 -7.75 12.88 10.07
N GLU A 94 -8.89 12.61 10.69
CA GLU A 94 -9.36 13.29 11.91
C GLU A 94 -8.43 13.00 13.10
N TRP A 95 -7.92 11.77 13.16
CA TRP A 95 -6.97 11.32 14.18
C TRP A 95 -5.49 11.60 13.84
N ARG A 96 -5.21 12.42 12.82
CA ARG A 96 -3.85 12.65 12.31
C ARG A 96 -2.85 13.10 13.39
N SER A 97 -3.29 13.87 14.39
CA SER A 97 -2.47 14.33 15.53
C SER A 97 -2.01 13.20 16.45
N LYS A 98 -2.64 12.03 16.39
CA LYS A 98 -2.33 10.83 17.17
C LYS A 98 -1.56 9.77 16.37
N THR A 99 -0.96 10.17 15.25
CA THR A 99 -0.13 9.26 14.45
C THR A 99 1.05 8.74 15.26
N ARG A 100 1.36 7.45 15.17
CA ARG A 100 2.58 6.87 15.77
C ARG A 100 3.85 7.61 15.29
N ALA A 101 4.81 7.83 16.18
CA ALA A 101 5.95 8.73 15.94
C ALA A 101 6.85 8.30 14.77
N ASP A 102 6.98 6.99 14.53
CA ASP A 102 7.79 6.38 13.47
C ASP A 102 7.05 6.19 12.14
N TRP A 103 5.81 6.69 11.99
CA TRP A 103 4.96 6.43 10.83
C TRP A 103 5.63 6.74 9.49
N LEU A 104 6.34 7.86 9.38
CA LEU A 104 7.01 8.23 8.13
C LEU A 104 8.11 7.23 7.72
N ALA A 105 8.75 6.56 8.69
CA ALA A 105 9.75 5.54 8.44
C ALA A 105 9.12 4.20 8.06
N ILE A 106 8.01 3.82 8.69
CA ILE A 106 7.41 2.49 8.52
C ILE A 106 6.30 2.40 7.46
N ARG A 107 5.76 3.53 6.97
CA ARG A 107 4.60 3.55 6.05
C ARG A 107 4.79 2.74 4.77
N VAL A 108 6.01 2.65 4.24
CA VAL A 108 6.32 1.84 3.05
C VAL A 108 6.25 0.36 3.39
N THR A 109 6.83 -0.04 4.52
CA THR A 109 6.79 -1.42 5.02
C THR A 109 5.36 -1.85 5.34
N ALA A 110 4.55 -0.99 5.96
CA ALA A 110 3.15 -1.26 6.22
C ALA A 110 2.33 -1.43 4.92
N MET A 111 2.55 -0.55 3.92
CA MET A 111 1.89 -0.68 2.62
C MET A 111 2.29 -1.98 1.89
N ARG A 112 3.58 -2.32 1.89
CA ARG A 112 4.07 -3.58 1.32
C ARG A 112 3.35 -4.78 1.93
N TRP A 113 3.25 -4.81 3.26
CA TRP A 113 2.52 -5.87 3.95
C TRP A 113 1.04 -5.91 3.57
N CYS A 114 0.35 -4.76 3.51
CA CYS A 114 -1.06 -4.68 3.10
C CYS A 114 -1.29 -5.24 1.69
N LEU A 115 -0.39 -4.94 0.73
CA LEU A 115 -0.48 -5.46 -0.63
C LEU A 115 -0.24 -6.97 -0.70
N ARG A 116 0.71 -7.48 0.08
CA ARG A 116 0.96 -8.93 0.20
C ARG A 116 -0.26 -9.66 0.76
N VAL A 117 -0.87 -9.15 1.83
CA VAL A 117 -2.13 -9.69 2.37
C VAL A 117 -3.24 -9.65 1.31
N LYS A 118 -3.39 -8.51 0.61
CA LYS A 118 -4.38 -8.35 -0.47
C LYS A 118 -4.20 -9.40 -1.56
N ALA A 119 -2.96 -9.67 -1.99
CA ALA A 119 -2.64 -10.71 -2.96
C ALA A 119 -2.92 -12.13 -2.44
N LEU A 120 -2.43 -12.47 -1.24
CA LEU A 120 -2.64 -13.78 -0.63
C LEU A 120 -4.13 -14.14 -0.55
N GLN A 121 -4.97 -13.19 -0.10
CA GLN A 121 -6.39 -13.46 0.14
C GLN A 121 -7.28 -13.25 -1.09
N ASN A 122 -6.74 -12.69 -2.17
CA ASN A 122 -7.49 -12.42 -3.42
C ASN A 122 -6.73 -12.94 -4.65
N LYS A 123 -6.25 -14.20 -4.57
CA LYS A 123 -5.44 -14.84 -5.62
C LYS A 123 -6.14 -14.88 -6.98
N ASP A 124 -7.44 -15.17 -7.01
CA ASP A 124 -8.21 -15.32 -8.27
C ASP A 124 -8.62 -13.98 -8.91
N THR A 125 -8.47 -12.86 -8.21
CA THR A 125 -8.90 -11.54 -8.69
C THR A 125 -7.77 -10.53 -8.70
N PHE A 126 -7.32 -10.05 -7.54
CA PHE A 126 -6.28 -9.04 -7.44
C PHE A 126 -4.94 -9.55 -7.94
N LEU A 127 -4.53 -10.76 -7.53
CA LEU A 127 -3.25 -11.30 -7.97
C LEU A 127 -3.25 -11.58 -9.47
N GLN A 128 -4.32 -12.17 -10.04
CA GLN A 128 -4.44 -12.31 -11.50
C GLN A 128 -4.37 -10.97 -12.24
N LEU A 129 -5.02 -9.92 -11.71
CA LEU A 129 -4.90 -8.57 -12.26
C LEU A 129 -3.45 -8.06 -12.22
N LEU A 130 -2.74 -8.27 -11.10
CA LEU A 130 -1.34 -7.90 -10.97
C LEU A 130 -0.45 -8.64 -11.98
N LEU A 131 -0.62 -9.95 -12.13
CA LEU A 131 0.18 -10.76 -13.08
C LEU A 131 -0.11 -10.38 -14.54
N SER A 132 -1.34 -10.00 -14.87
CA SER A 132 -1.72 -9.54 -16.22
C SER A 132 -0.97 -8.28 -16.70
N THR A 133 -0.29 -7.58 -15.79
CA THR A 133 0.57 -6.44 -16.16
C THR A 133 1.81 -6.85 -16.95
N GLY A 134 2.21 -8.13 -16.89
CA GLY A 134 3.40 -8.65 -17.55
C GLY A 134 4.68 -8.03 -17.00
N SER A 135 5.66 -7.71 -17.85
CA SER A 135 6.89 -7.02 -17.42
C SER A 135 6.78 -5.50 -17.36
N ARG A 136 5.63 -4.93 -17.78
CA ARG A 136 5.47 -3.47 -17.90
C ARG A 136 5.58 -2.76 -16.55
N PRO A 137 6.12 -1.53 -16.51
CA PRO A 137 6.06 -0.70 -15.33
C PRO A 137 4.61 -0.46 -14.88
N ILE A 138 4.37 -0.50 -13.57
CA ILE A 138 3.06 -0.18 -12.99
C ILE A 138 3.16 1.24 -12.41
N VAL A 139 2.27 2.15 -12.80
CA VAL A 139 2.31 3.55 -12.40
C VAL A 139 0.94 4.02 -11.89
N GLU A 140 0.88 4.46 -10.65
CA GLU A 140 -0.26 5.23 -10.13
C GLU A 140 -0.15 6.66 -10.64
N LEU A 141 -1.02 7.05 -11.56
CA LEU A 141 -1.13 8.45 -11.97
C LEU A 141 -1.68 9.26 -10.80
N SER A 142 -1.08 10.40 -10.52
CA SER A 142 -1.52 11.31 -9.46
C SER A 142 -1.58 12.73 -9.97
N ARG A 143 -2.44 13.54 -9.36
CA ARG A 143 -2.51 14.99 -9.63
C ARG A 143 -1.63 15.81 -8.68
N ARG A 144 -1.17 15.21 -7.58
CA ARG A 144 -0.52 15.96 -6.48
C ARG A 144 0.48 15.16 -5.63
N ASP A 145 0.46 13.83 -5.71
CA ASP A 145 1.27 12.94 -4.88
C ASP A 145 2.31 12.25 -5.76
N ASP A 146 3.54 12.75 -5.71
CA ASP A 146 4.71 12.17 -6.38
C ASP A 146 5.42 11.12 -5.52
N PHE A 147 4.93 10.83 -4.31
CA PHE A 147 5.51 9.83 -3.43
C PHE A 147 4.90 8.45 -3.71
N TRP A 148 3.59 8.31 -3.58
CA TRP A 148 2.91 7.04 -3.86
C TRP A 148 2.73 6.81 -5.35
N GLY A 149 2.47 7.88 -6.11
CA GLY A 149 2.29 7.85 -7.56
C GLY A 149 3.31 8.69 -8.33
N ALA A 150 2.93 9.06 -9.55
CA ALA A 150 3.69 9.92 -10.45
C ALA A 150 2.79 10.99 -11.08
N LEU A 151 3.36 12.16 -11.36
CA LEU A 151 2.69 13.29 -11.99
C LEU A 151 2.99 13.30 -13.50
N GLU A 152 2.02 13.69 -14.31
CA GLU A 152 2.27 13.96 -15.74
C GLU A 152 2.95 15.32 -15.88
N VAL A 153 4.24 15.32 -16.21
CA VAL A 153 5.08 16.53 -16.29
C VAL A 153 5.09 17.13 -17.70
N THR A 154 4.94 16.27 -18.70
CA THR A 154 4.66 16.61 -20.11
C THR A 154 3.74 15.53 -20.67
N PRO A 155 3.00 15.78 -21.77
CA PRO A 155 2.11 14.77 -22.36
C PRO A 155 2.82 13.43 -22.57
N GLY A 156 2.31 12.37 -21.93
CA GLY A 156 2.88 11.02 -22.03
C GLY A 156 4.10 10.74 -21.15
N THR A 157 4.61 11.71 -20.40
CA THR A 157 5.76 11.54 -19.50
C THR A 157 5.33 11.68 -18.04
N LEU A 158 5.47 10.58 -17.28
CA LEU A 158 5.11 10.52 -15.87
C LEU A 158 6.37 10.56 -15.01
N THR A 159 6.44 11.44 -14.01
CA THR A 159 7.58 11.53 -13.09
C THR A 159 7.12 11.50 -11.64
N GLY A 160 7.78 10.66 -10.83
CA GLY A 160 7.53 10.55 -9.41
C GLY A 160 8.28 9.37 -8.81
N ARG A 161 8.23 9.24 -7.49
CA ARG A 161 8.77 8.08 -6.77
C ARG A 161 7.94 6.84 -7.07
N ASN A 162 6.63 6.98 -7.27
CA ASN A 162 5.70 5.91 -7.63
C ASN A 162 5.89 4.68 -6.71
N VAL A 163 5.98 4.90 -5.40
CA VAL A 163 6.26 3.84 -4.43
C VAL A 163 5.21 2.73 -4.51
N LEU A 164 3.93 3.07 -4.69
CA LEU A 164 2.87 2.05 -4.79
C LEU A 164 3.11 1.14 -6.01
N GLY A 165 3.32 1.73 -7.18
CA GLY A 165 3.62 0.98 -8.40
C GLY A 165 4.86 0.10 -8.26
N ARG A 166 5.91 0.60 -7.59
CA ARG A 166 7.13 -0.18 -7.32
C ARG A 166 6.89 -1.36 -6.39
N LEU A 167 6.10 -1.19 -5.32
CA LEU A 167 5.75 -2.28 -4.42
C LEU A 167 4.92 -3.36 -5.13
N LEU A 168 4.04 -2.97 -6.06
CA LEU A 168 3.29 -3.92 -6.89
C LEU A 168 4.22 -4.70 -7.83
N MET A 169 5.19 -4.02 -8.47
CA MET A 169 6.19 -4.70 -9.31
C MET A 169 7.11 -5.63 -8.50
N GLU A 170 7.49 -5.23 -7.29
CA GLU A 170 8.24 -6.06 -6.33
C GLU A 170 7.43 -7.32 -6.00
N LEU A 171 6.16 -7.16 -5.61
CA LEU A 171 5.26 -8.28 -5.31
C LEU A 171 5.06 -9.23 -6.48
N ARG A 172 4.92 -8.69 -7.70
CA ARG A 172 4.82 -9.49 -8.93
C ARG A 172 6.09 -10.31 -9.16
N ALA A 173 7.26 -9.67 -9.06
CA ALA A 173 8.54 -10.34 -9.28
C ALA A 173 8.84 -11.41 -8.21
N GLU A 174 8.47 -11.17 -6.95
CA GLU A 174 8.56 -12.17 -5.87
C GLU A 174 7.71 -13.40 -6.21
N TYR A 175 6.47 -13.20 -6.66
CA TYR A 175 5.60 -14.31 -7.05
C TYR A 175 6.07 -15.06 -8.30
N ASP A 176 6.57 -14.35 -9.31
CA ASP A 176 7.10 -14.96 -10.54
C ASP A 176 8.37 -15.80 -10.26
N ALA A 177 9.17 -15.40 -9.27
CA ALA A 177 10.37 -16.13 -8.87
C ALA A 177 10.06 -17.36 -8.01
N ASP A 178 9.07 -17.24 -7.11
CA ASP A 178 8.61 -18.30 -6.23
C ASP A 178 7.14 -18.08 -5.87
N SER A 179 6.24 -18.90 -6.41
CA SER A 179 4.81 -18.79 -6.13
C SER A 179 4.48 -19.11 -4.66
N ASP A 180 5.32 -19.89 -3.98
CA ASP A 180 5.12 -20.23 -2.58
C ASP A 180 5.48 -19.08 -1.62
N SER A 181 6.19 -18.06 -2.12
CA SER A 181 6.51 -16.83 -1.38
C SER A 181 5.27 -16.05 -0.90
N LEU A 182 4.08 -16.41 -1.40
CA LEU A 182 2.78 -15.79 -1.13
C LEU A 182 1.78 -16.79 -0.54
N ASN A 183 2.24 -17.89 0.08
CA ASN A 183 1.40 -18.81 0.86
C ASN A 183 1.14 -18.30 2.28
N ASP A 184 2.12 -17.61 2.86
CA ASP A 184 2.08 -17.00 4.17
C ASP A 184 2.64 -15.58 4.14
N VAL A 185 1.99 -14.66 4.85
CA VAL A 185 2.42 -13.27 4.96
C VAL A 185 2.62 -12.96 6.45
N ALA A 186 3.88 -13.07 6.89
CA ALA A 186 4.29 -12.71 8.24
C ALA A 186 4.04 -11.22 8.54
N PRO A 187 3.79 -10.83 9.80
CA PRO A 187 3.73 -9.44 10.18
C PRO A 187 5.06 -8.74 9.84
N PRO A 188 5.03 -7.46 9.43
CA PRO A 188 6.23 -6.71 9.15
C PRO A 188 7.05 -6.51 10.43
N ASN A 189 8.38 -6.42 10.31
CA ASN A 189 9.26 -6.05 11.42
C ASN A 189 9.07 -4.56 11.80
N ILE A 190 7.97 -4.28 12.49
CA ILE A 190 7.55 -2.98 12.99
C ILE A 190 7.27 -3.17 14.47
N LYS A 191 7.86 -2.31 15.32
CA LYS A 191 7.62 -2.35 16.76
C LYS A 191 6.13 -2.15 17.07
N ASP A 192 5.60 -2.94 18.01
CA ASP A 192 4.23 -2.87 18.49
C ASP A 192 3.21 -2.92 17.35
N PHE A 193 3.42 -3.83 16.38
CA PHE A 193 2.52 -4.03 15.24
C PHE A 193 1.33 -4.89 15.65
N ALA A 194 0.26 -4.21 16.05
CA ALA A 194 -0.95 -4.80 16.61
C ALA A 194 -2.21 -4.27 15.90
N LEU A 195 -3.25 -5.09 15.91
CA LEU A 195 -4.59 -4.74 15.47
C LEU A 195 -5.58 -5.01 16.61
N PHE A 196 -6.35 -3.98 16.98
CA PHE A 196 -7.30 -4.02 18.11
C PHE A 196 -6.64 -4.46 19.43
N GLY A 197 -5.39 -4.04 19.63
CA GLY A 197 -4.62 -4.34 20.84
C GLY A 197 -3.99 -5.74 20.88
N GLN A 198 -4.21 -6.57 19.86
CA GLN A 198 -3.60 -7.89 19.73
C GLN A 198 -2.46 -7.88 18.70
N PRO A 199 -1.30 -8.50 18.97
CA PRO A 199 -0.24 -8.64 17.98
C PRO A 199 -0.76 -9.28 16.68
N VAL A 200 -0.39 -8.71 15.53
CA VAL A 200 -0.78 -9.28 14.24
C VAL A 200 -0.02 -10.59 14.03
N GLU A 201 -0.73 -11.65 13.69
CA GLU A 201 -0.16 -12.97 13.42
C GLU A 201 0.14 -13.14 11.92
N THR A 202 0.81 -14.23 11.56
CA THR A 202 1.05 -14.59 10.17
C THR A 202 -0.28 -14.88 9.48
N VAL A 203 -0.55 -14.19 8.38
CA VAL A 203 -1.74 -14.41 7.56
C VAL A 203 -1.46 -15.56 6.60
N ASN A 204 -2.30 -16.59 6.60
CA ASN A 204 -2.17 -17.76 5.73
C ASN A 204 -3.39 -17.93 4.81
N GLY A 205 -3.25 -18.72 3.75
CA GLY A 205 -4.35 -18.97 2.79
C GLY A 205 -5.60 -19.62 3.41
N ALA A 206 -5.46 -20.36 4.50
CA ALA A 206 -6.57 -21.04 5.19
C ALA A 206 -7.49 -20.09 5.98
N THR A 207 -7.01 -18.89 6.31
CA THR A 207 -7.76 -17.90 7.13
C THR A 207 -9.07 -17.46 6.44
N LYS A 208 -9.14 -17.55 5.09
CA LYS A 208 -10.35 -17.22 4.32
C LYS A 208 -11.43 -18.31 4.40
N ALA A 209 -11.05 -19.58 4.52
CA ALA A 209 -11.97 -20.71 4.54
C ALA A 209 -12.84 -20.73 5.82
N ILE A 210 -12.25 -20.39 6.97
CA ILE A 210 -12.97 -20.35 8.25
C ILE A 210 -14.03 -19.23 8.26
N ALA A 211 -13.72 -18.06 7.70
CA ALA A 211 -14.67 -16.94 7.61
C ALA A 211 -15.80 -17.19 6.60
N GLN A 212 -15.56 -17.94 5.53
CA GLN A 212 -16.60 -18.34 4.58
C GLN A 212 -17.51 -19.44 5.13
N GLN A 213 -16.98 -20.40 5.90
CA GLN A 213 -17.77 -21.45 6.54
C GLN A 213 -18.71 -20.88 7.62
N ALA A 214 -18.26 -19.88 8.40
CA ALA A 214 -19.05 -19.24 9.45
C ALA A 214 -20.21 -18.36 8.93
N LYS A 215 -20.24 -18.00 7.64
CA LYS A 215 -21.36 -17.26 7.00
C LYS A 215 -22.43 -18.19 6.40
N LEU A 216 -22.19 -19.50 6.38
CA LEU A 216 -23.09 -20.53 5.83
C LEU A 216 -23.74 -21.41 6.91
N CYS A 217 -23.46 -21.13 8.19
CA CYS A 217 -24.09 -21.75 9.36
C CYS A 217 -24.87 -20.70 10.13
#